data_AF-A0A4S4GE77-F1
#
_entry.id   AF-A0A4S4GE77-F1
#
_cell.length_a   1.000
_cell.length_b   1.000
_cell.length_c   1.000
_cell.angle_alpha   90.00
_cell.angle_beta   90.00
_cell.angle_gamma   90.00
#
_symmetry.space_group_name_H-M   'P 1'
#
loop_
_entity.id
_entity.type
_entity.pdbx_description
1 polymer ?
#
loop_
_entity_poly.entity_id
_entity_poly.type
_entity_poly.pdbx_seq_one_letter_code
_entity_poly.pdbx_strand_id
1 'polypeptide(L)'
;MQLISDGKSLNYILVQIQAPFEKETEAFKAGFKTIDEFGFDRIKRAAKKIETENPLFHGDLGFRHFTLKEPSGIALEKIIKFDKHTAFGDNTLMDEFGVPTILTTWLERDGYGLTSDYHSLNLGGYTVYYIDKHLYLINPDLSDNAVAVLLDKYQTEASFNPQNVVIYGYSFGWNELQSLKDSLQTVQAGEKNLRINFEIRY
;
A
#
# COMPACT_ATOMS: atom_id res chain seq x y z
N MET A 1 -17.06 -21.31 -0.87
CA MET A 1 -16.61 -21.79 0.46
C MET A 1 -17.44 -22.98 0.95
N GLN A 2 -17.94 -23.86 0.07
CA GLN A 2 -18.45 -25.16 0.51
C GLN A 2 -17.27 -26.12 0.38
N LEU A 3 -16.75 -26.60 1.51
CA LEU A 3 -15.48 -27.30 1.59
C LEU A 3 -15.58 -28.68 0.93
N ILE A 4 -15.04 -28.79 -0.29
CA ILE A 4 -14.28 -29.98 -0.70
C ILE A 4 -12.81 -29.62 -0.43
N SER A 5 -12.43 -29.46 0.83
CA SER A 5 -11.01 -29.49 1.17
C SER A 5 -10.86 -30.45 2.33
N ASP A 6 -10.06 -31.49 2.10
CA ASP A 6 -9.71 -32.51 3.07
C ASP A 6 -8.82 -31.90 4.18
N GLY A 7 -9.33 -30.92 4.93
CA GLY A 7 -8.64 -30.19 5.98
C GLY A 7 -7.61 -29.15 5.51
N LYS A 8 -7.58 -28.80 4.22
CA LYS A 8 -6.60 -27.81 3.69
C LYS A 8 -7.14 -26.38 3.70
N SER A 9 -6.33 -25.45 4.19
CA SER A 9 -6.60 -24.01 4.04
C SER A 9 -6.47 -23.60 2.57
N LEU A 10 -7.48 -22.90 2.05
CA LEU A 10 -7.54 -22.43 0.67
C LEU A 10 -7.78 -20.93 0.66
N ASN A 11 -6.90 -20.20 -0.04
CA ASN A 11 -7.06 -18.79 -0.34
C ASN A 11 -7.70 -18.63 -1.72
N TYR A 12 -8.47 -17.58 -1.92
CA TYR A 12 -9.06 -17.25 -3.22
C TYR A 12 -8.84 -15.80 -3.59
N ILE A 13 -8.80 -15.54 -4.89
CA ILE A 13 -8.86 -14.20 -5.48
C ILE A 13 -10.07 -14.21 -6.41
N LEU A 14 -10.98 -13.27 -6.23
CA LEU A 14 -12.15 -13.09 -7.08
C LEU A 14 -12.09 -11.70 -7.72
N VAL A 15 -12.21 -11.65 -9.04
CA VAL A 15 -12.29 -10.40 -9.80
C VAL A 15 -13.70 -10.28 -10.36
N GLN A 16 -14.35 -9.15 -10.11
CA GLN A 16 -15.70 -8.86 -10.57
C GLN A 16 -15.77 -7.42 -11.08
N ILE A 17 -16.38 -7.22 -12.25
CA ILE A 17 -16.58 -5.88 -12.81
C ILE A 17 -17.63 -5.11 -12.01
N GLN A 18 -17.41 -3.80 -11.83
CA GLN A 18 -18.36 -2.87 -11.19
C GLN A 18 -19.45 -2.40 -12.15
N ALA A 19 -20.07 -3.33 -12.88
CA ALA A 19 -21.14 -2.99 -13.81
C ALA A 19 -22.41 -2.59 -13.03
N PRO A 20 -23.09 -1.49 -13.41
CA PRO A 20 -24.29 -1.05 -12.71
C PRO A 20 -25.48 -1.97 -13.01
N PHE A 21 -26.36 -2.12 -12.03
CA PHE A 21 -27.66 -2.76 -12.25
C PHE A 21 -28.65 -1.79 -12.91
N GLU A 22 -29.48 -2.33 -13.80
CA GLU A 22 -30.67 -1.62 -14.29
C GLU A 22 -31.68 -1.43 -13.15
N LYS A 23 -32.41 -0.31 -13.17
CA LYS A 23 -33.26 0.14 -12.04
C LYS A 23 -34.41 -0.82 -11.74
N GLU A 24 -34.84 -1.55 -12.76
CA GLU A 24 -35.97 -2.46 -12.76
C GLU A 24 -35.62 -3.81 -12.15
N THR A 25 -34.32 -4.11 -11.99
CA THR A 25 -33.85 -5.38 -11.44
C THR A 25 -34.14 -5.48 -9.93
N GLU A 26 -34.39 -6.70 -9.47
CA GLU A 26 -34.59 -6.97 -8.03
C GLU A 26 -33.34 -6.63 -7.21
N ALA A 27 -32.14 -6.80 -7.79
CA ALA A 27 -30.89 -6.42 -7.14
C ALA A 27 -30.82 -4.90 -6.87
N PHE A 28 -31.19 -4.08 -7.86
CA PHE A 28 -31.26 -2.63 -7.68
C PHE A 28 -32.31 -2.22 -6.65
N LYS A 29 -33.50 -2.82 -6.71
CA LYS A 29 -34.57 -2.59 -5.71
C LYS A 29 -34.17 -2.99 -4.29
N ALA A 30 -33.30 -3.99 -4.16
CA ALA A 30 -32.73 -4.42 -2.89
C ALA A 30 -31.57 -3.52 -2.38
N GLY A 31 -31.20 -2.49 -3.14
CA GLY A 31 -30.21 -1.48 -2.75
C GLY A 31 -28.79 -1.69 -3.30
N PHE A 32 -28.57 -2.71 -4.13
CA PHE A 32 -27.26 -2.93 -4.77
C PHE A 32 -27.13 -2.09 -6.04
N LYS A 33 -26.06 -1.31 -6.15
CA LYS A 33 -25.82 -0.44 -7.32
C LYS A 33 -25.06 -1.18 -8.41
N THR A 34 -24.09 -2.00 -8.02
CA THR A 34 -23.17 -2.66 -8.96
C THR A 34 -23.01 -4.16 -8.67
N ILE A 35 -22.59 -4.92 -9.68
CA ILE A 35 -22.46 -6.38 -9.58
C ILE A 35 -21.44 -6.81 -8.51
N ASP A 36 -20.35 -6.06 -8.32
CA ASP A 36 -19.35 -6.34 -7.27
C ASP A 36 -19.93 -6.14 -5.86
N GLU A 37 -20.78 -5.13 -5.64
CA GLU A 37 -21.49 -4.94 -4.36
C GLU A 37 -22.33 -6.15 -3.99
N PHE A 38 -23.09 -6.66 -4.96
CA PHE A 38 -23.86 -7.88 -4.79
C PHE A 38 -22.93 -9.10 -4.57
N GLY A 39 -21.83 -9.17 -5.31
CA GLY A 39 -20.84 -10.23 -5.24
C GLY A 39 -20.20 -10.36 -3.86
N PHE A 40 -19.71 -9.27 -3.28
CA PHE A 40 -19.09 -9.32 -1.95
C PHE A 40 -20.13 -9.49 -0.84
N ASP A 41 -21.37 -9.01 -0.99
CA ASP A 41 -22.45 -9.28 -0.04
C ASP A 41 -22.78 -10.78 0.00
N ARG A 42 -22.83 -11.43 -1.16
CA ARG A 42 -22.98 -12.89 -1.26
C ARG A 42 -21.87 -13.62 -0.52
N ILE A 43 -20.62 -13.17 -0.61
CA ILE A 43 -19.48 -13.75 0.13
C ILE A 43 -19.68 -13.56 1.64
N LYS A 44 -20.05 -12.36 2.10
CA LYS A 44 -20.34 -12.10 3.53
C LYS A 44 -21.43 -13.00 4.08
N ARG A 45 -22.54 -13.19 3.34
CA ARG A 45 -23.63 -14.08 3.74
C ARG A 45 -23.20 -15.55 3.77
N ALA A 46 -22.41 -15.98 2.78
CA ALA A 46 -21.87 -17.33 2.75
C ALA A 46 -20.95 -17.61 3.95
N ALA A 47 -20.05 -16.68 4.27
CA ALA A 47 -19.19 -16.75 5.46
C ALA A 47 -20.02 -16.88 6.75
N LYS A 48 -21.01 -16.00 6.95
CA LYS A 48 -21.89 -16.04 8.13
C LYS A 48 -22.68 -17.36 8.24
N LYS A 49 -23.14 -17.89 7.11
CA LYS A 49 -23.84 -19.18 7.07
C LYS A 49 -22.92 -20.32 7.51
N ILE A 50 -21.67 -20.35 7.01
CA ILE A 50 -20.67 -21.37 7.38
C ILE A 50 -20.35 -21.30 8.87
N GLU A 51 -20.14 -20.11 9.41
CA GLU A 51 -19.90 -19.88 10.84
C GLU A 51 -21.06 -20.38 11.71
N THR A 52 -22.31 -20.11 11.28
CA THR A 52 -23.51 -20.56 12.01
C THR A 52 -23.70 -22.08 11.95
N GLU A 53 -23.47 -22.69 10.78
CA GLU A 53 -23.63 -24.13 10.57
C GLU A 53 -22.47 -24.95 11.14
N ASN A 54 -21.30 -24.32 11.35
CA ASN A 54 -20.09 -24.98 11.85
C ASN A 54 -19.43 -24.17 12.98
N PRO A 55 -20.00 -24.15 14.19
CA PRO A 55 -19.47 -23.35 15.31
C PRO A 55 -18.04 -23.70 15.75
N LEU A 56 -17.55 -24.89 15.38
CA LEU A 56 -16.18 -25.35 15.67
C LEU A 56 -15.19 -24.97 14.55
N PHE A 57 -15.63 -24.29 13.50
CA PHE A 57 -14.75 -23.82 12.44
C PHE A 57 -13.95 -22.61 12.92
N HIS A 58 -12.63 -22.73 12.90
CA HIS A 58 -11.70 -21.68 13.31
C HIS A 58 -10.82 -21.17 12.16
N GLY A 59 -11.20 -21.42 10.90
CA GLY A 59 -10.49 -20.91 9.73
C GLY A 59 -10.86 -19.47 9.39
N ASP A 60 -10.14 -18.89 8.43
CA ASP A 60 -10.40 -17.53 7.94
C ASP A 60 -11.56 -17.52 6.93
N LEU A 61 -12.61 -16.75 7.25
CA LEU A 61 -13.77 -16.49 6.37
C LEU A 61 -13.81 -15.04 5.86
N GLY A 62 -12.81 -14.25 6.23
CA GLY A 62 -12.66 -12.87 5.83
C GLY A 62 -12.25 -12.72 4.37
N PHE A 63 -12.27 -11.48 3.92
CA PHE A 63 -11.69 -11.07 2.65
C PHE A 63 -11.34 -9.58 2.70
N ARG A 64 -10.40 -9.17 1.86
CA ARG A 64 -10.13 -7.75 1.57
C ARG A 64 -10.76 -7.40 0.23
N HIS A 65 -11.34 -6.21 0.13
CA HIS A 65 -11.93 -5.70 -1.11
C HIS A 65 -11.04 -4.59 -1.68
N PHE A 66 -10.60 -4.77 -2.93
CA PHE A 66 -9.77 -3.81 -3.65
C PHE A 66 -10.52 -3.33 -4.89
N THR A 67 -10.39 -2.04 -5.18
CA THR A 67 -10.97 -1.40 -6.36
C THR A 67 -9.88 -0.72 -7.16
N LEU A 68 -10.04 -0.69 -8.48
CA LEU A 68 -9.19 0.10 -9.36
C LEU A 68 -9.79 1.51 -9.47
N LYS A 69 -8.94 2.52 -9.41
CA LYS A 69 -9.32 3.92 -9.61
C LYS A 69 -8.46 4.50 -10.72
N GLU A 70 -9.09 4.98 -11.77
CA GLU A 70 -8.39 5.70 -12.84
C GLU A 70 -7.97 7.10 -12.35
N PRO A 71 -6.76 7.57 -12.69
CA PRO A 71 -6.36 8.94 -12.41
C PRO A 71 -7.24 9.96 -13.14
N SER A 72 -7.49 11.09 -12.52
CA SER A 72 -8.12 12.25 -13.15
C SER A 72 -7.31 12.72 -14.36
N GLY A 73 -7.96 13.43 -15.30
CA GLY A 73 -7.27 13.94 -16.49
C GLY A 73 -6.04 14.81 -16.17
N ILE A 74 -6.09 15.59 -15.08
CA ILE A 74 -4.97 16.42 -14.61
C ILE A 74 -3.83 15.54 -14.09
N ALA A 75 -4.16 14.54 -13.25
CA ALA A 75 -3.19 13.58 -12.75
C ALA A 75 -2.55 12.75 -13.87
N LEU A 76 -3.35 12.31 -14.84
CA LEU A 76 -2.90 11.56 -16.00
C LEU A 76 -1.99 12.39 -16.90
N GLU A 77 -2.33 13.64 -17.17
CA GLU A 77 -1.46 14.55 -17.92
C GLU A 77 -0.12 14.78 -17.23
N LYS A 78 -0.10 14.86 -15.89
CA LYS A 78 1.14 15.00 -15.11
C LYS A 78 2.01 13.74 -15.20
N ILE A 79 1.40 12.57 -15.06
CA ILE A 79 2.09 11.28 -15.26
C ILE A 79 2.68 11.21 -16.67
N ILE A 80 1.92 11.62 -17.69
CA ILE A 80 2.35 11.56 -19.10
C ILE A 80 3.45 12.57 -19.42
N LYS A 81 3.26 13.85 -19.01
CA LYS A 81 4.19 14.93 -19.33
C LYS A 81 5.49 14.85 -18.54
N PHE A 82 5.43 14.24 -17.34
CA PHE A 82 6.50 14.06 -16.37
C PHE A 82 7.69 15.02 -16.53
N ASP A 83 7.73 16.07 -15.70
CA ASP A 83 8.87 16.96 -15.64
C ASP A 83 9.49 16.96 -14.24
N LYS A 84 10.64 16.31 -14.14
CA LYS A 84 11.44 16.19 -12.91
C LYS A 84 11.84 17.53 -12.29
N HIS A 85 11.77 18.64 -13.03
CA HIS A 85 12.11 19.98 -12.53
C HIS A 85 10.91 20.72 -11.92
N THR A 86 9.69 20.31 -12.27
CA THR A 86 8.43 20.91 -11.79
C THR A 86 7.59 19.97 -10.93
N ALA A 87 7.96 18.69 -10.86
CA ALA A 87 7.29 17.67 -10.05
C ALA A 87 7.50 17.81 -8.53
N PHE A 88 8.36 18.72 -8.06
CA PHE A 88 8.63 18.86 -6.63
C PHE A 88 7.48 19.57 -5.89
N GLY A 89 6.95 18.96 -4.83
CA GLY A 89 5.87 19.52 -4.02
C GLY A 89 4.49 19.44 -4.66
N ASP A 90 4.32 18.62 -5.70
CA ASP A 90 3.04 18.43 -6.37
C ASP A 90 2.23 17.32 -5.72
N ASN A 91 1.40 17.69 -4.75
CA ASN A 91 0.57 16.74 -4.01
C ASN A 91 -0.63 16.22 -4.81
N THR A 92 -0.84 16.58 -6.08
CA THR A 92 -2.09 16.27 -6.81
C THR A 92 -2.47 14.80 -6.79
N LEU A 93 -1.49 13.91 -7.03
CA LEU A 93 -1.70 12.46 -7.03
C LEU A 93 -1.91 11.92 -5.61
N MET A 94 -1.17 12.44 -4.63
CA MET A 94 -1.36 12.09 -3.22
C MET A 94 -2.70 12.59 -2.67
N ASP A 95 -3.16 13.77 -3.08
CA ASP A 95 -4.44 14.36 -2.73
C ASP A 95 -5.59 13.58 -3.39
N GLU A 96 -5.39 13.10 -4.62
CA GLU A 96 -6.39 12.33 -5.34
C GLU A 96 -6.54 10.89 -4.81
N PHE A 97 -5.43 10.21 -4.56
CA PHE A 97 -5.43 8.78 -4.23
C PHE A 97 -5.22 8.50 -2.74
N GLY A 98 -4.51 9.38 -2.04
CA GLY A 98 -4.07 9.15 -0.67
C GLY A 98 -2.91 8.15 -0.57
N VAL A 99 -2.25 8.20 0.58
CA VAL A 99 -1.15 7.29 0.92
C VAL A 99 -1.54 5.81 0.85
N PRO A 100 -2.73 5.37 1.33
CA PRO A 100 -3.08 3.96 1.29
C PRO A 100 -3.10 3.38 -0.12
N THR A 101 -3.56 4.14 -1.12
CA THR A 101 -3.60 3.67 -2.51
C THR A 101 -2.20 3.59 -3.10
N ILE A 102 -1.38 4.64 -2.95
CA ILE A 102 0.02 4.64 -3.43
C ILE A 102 0.79 3.47 -2.82
N LEU A 103 0.70 3.30 -1.50
CA LEU A 103 1.37 2.23 -0.78
C LEU A 103 0.88 0.85 -1.23
N THR A 104 -0.43 0.64 -1.38
CA THR A 104 -0.99 -0.64 -1.85
C THR A 104 -0.47 -0.99 -3.25
N THR A 105 -0.45 -0.01 -4.17
CA THR A 105 0.08 -0.19 -5.53
C THR A 105 1.56 -0.56 -5.51
N TRP A 106 2.35 0.04 -4.63
CA TRP A 106 3.78 -0.25 -4.53
C TRP A 106 4.07 -1.58 -3.85
N LEU A 107 3.33 -1.94 -2.80
CA LEU A 107 3.44 -3.25 -2.16
C LEU A 107 3.16 -4.38 -3.15
N GLU A 108 2.14 -4.22 -4.01
CA GLU A 108 1.88 -5.17 -5.09
C GLU A 108 3.08 -5.23 -6.05
N ARG A 109 3.53 -4.08 -6.56
CA ARG A 109 4.63 -3.99 -7.53
C ARG A 109 5.93 -4.60 -7.00
N ASP A 110 6.18 -4.47 -5.70
CA ASP A 110 7.37 -4.96 -5.03
C ASP A 110 7.28 -6.43 -4.60
N GLY A 111 6.17 -7.10 -4.95
CA GLY A 111 5.99 -8.55 -4.78
C GLY A 111 5.47 -8.96 -3.40
N TYR A 112 5.08 -8.01 -2.55
CA TYR A 112 4.38 -8.32 -1.29
C TYR A 112 2.93 -8.73 -1.55
N GLY A 113 2.33 -8.24 -2.64
CA GLY A 113 0.95 -8.53 -2.98
C GLY A 113 -0.05 -7.71 -2.14
N LEU A 114 -1.33 -8.08 -2.25
CA LEU A 114 -2.44 -7.24 -1.74
C LEU A 114 -2.74 -7.45 -0.25
N THR A 115 -2.34 -8.58 0.31
CA THR A 115 -2.75 -8.99 1.68
C THR A 115 -1.66 -8.85 2.71
N SER A 116 -0.47 -8.37 2.34
CA SER A 116 0.62 -8.19 3.29
C SER A 116 0.31 -7.11 4.32
N ASP A 117 0.79 -7.34 5.54
CA ASP A 117 0.78 -6.37 6.61
C ASP A 117 2.13 -5.65 6.65
N TYR A 118 2.08 -4.32 6.75
CA TYR A 118 3.26 -3.47 6.86
C TYR A 118 3.22 -2.74 8.21
N HIS A 119 4.39 -2.28 8.65
CA HIS A 119 4.53 -1.48 9.86
C HIS A 119 4.51 0.00 9.53
N SER A 120 3.69 0.77 10.24
CA SER A 120 3.77 2.23 10.25
C SER A 120 4.71 2.67 11.37
N LEU A 121 5.75 3.43 11.05
CA LEU A 121 6.73 3.92 12.01
C LEU A 121 6.69 5.44 12.06
N ASN A 122 6.74 6.01 13.27
CA ASN A 122 6.86 7.44 13.48
C ASN A 122 8.33 7.79 13.75
N LEU A 123 8.89 8.64 12.90
CA LEU A 123 10.26 9.12 12.97
C LEU A 123 10.21 10.62 13.29
N GLY A 124 10.10 10.95 14.59
CA GLY A 124 10.13 12.34 15.04
C GLY A 124 9.01 13.21 14.47
N GLY A 125 7.80 12.65 14.31
CA GLY A 125 6.63 13.30 13.71
C GLY A 125 6.38 12.92 12.24
N TYR A 126 7.37 12.35 11.55
CA TYR A 126 7.23 11.91 10.16
C TYR A 126 6.86 10.43 10.07
N THR A 127 5.84 10.08 9.29
CA THR A 127 5.38 8.68 9.17
C THR A 127 5.99 7.98 7.96
N VAL A 128 6.60 6.81 8.19
CA VAL A 128 7.11 5.91 7.15
C VAL A 128 6.47 4.54 7.23
N TYR A 129 6.54 3.78 6.14
CA TYR A 129 5.98 2.43 6.07
C TYR A 129 7.09 1.42 5.80
N TYR A 130 7.13 0.33 6.55
CA TYR A 130 8.20 -0.65 6.53
C TYR A 130 7.65 -2.07 6.41
N ILE A 131 8.22 -2.86 5.51
CA ILE A 131 7.94 -4.29 5.39
C ILE A 131 9.19 -5.01 4.88
N ASP A 132 9.68 -5.97 5.66
CA ASP A 132 10.84 -6.80 5.33
C ASP A 132 12.04 -5.97 4.81
N LYS A 133 12.26 -5.93 3.49
CA LYS A 133 13.39 -5.23 2.87
C LYS A 133 13.07 -3.82 2.36
N HIS A 134 11.83 -3.37 2.42
CA HIS A 134 11.41 -2.07 1.86
C HIS A 134 11.00 -1.08 2.95
N LEU A 135 11.47 0.16 2.78
CA LEU A 135 11.05 1.33 3.53
C LEU A 135 10.45 2.35 2.54
N TYR A 136 9.20 2.72 2.73
CA TYR A 136 8.47 3.66 1.88
C TYR A 136 8.35 5.02 2.56
N LEU A 137 8.82 6.05 1.85
CA LEU A 137 8.69 7.45 2.22
C LEU A 137 7.73 8.12 1.24
N ILE A 138 6.48 8.30 1.67
CA ILE A 138 5.38 8.80 0.82
C ILE A 138 4.95 10.21 1.24
N ASN A 139 4.98 10.51 2.53
CA ASN A 139 4.51 11.79 3.05
C ASN A 139 5.49 12.93 2.70
N PRO A 140 5.00 14.17 2.53
CA PRO A 140 5.87 15.34 2.36
C PRO A 140 6.51 15.77 3.68
N ASP A 141 7.33 16.82 3.61
CA ASP A 141 7.89 17.53 4.77
C ASP A 141 8.81 16.66 5.65
N LEU A 142 9.75 15.95 5.02
CA LEU A 142 10.77 15.17 5.74
C LEU A 142 11.76 16.09 6.44
N SER A 143 11.62 16.20 7.77
CA SER A 143 12.53 16.98 8.61
C SER A 143 13.89 16.30 8.81
N ASP A 144 14.94 17.10 9.05
CA ASP A 144 16.27 16.61 9.43
C ASP A 144 16.24 15.76 10.71
N ASN A 145 15.33 16.07 11.64
CA ASN A 145 15.11 15.27 12.84
C ASN A 145 14.61 13.86 12.49
N ALA A 146 13.69 13.73 11.54
CA ALA A 146 13.22 12.42 11.06
C ALA A 146 14.34 11.62 10.41
N VAL A 147 15.22 12.27 9.64
CA VAL A 147 16.42 11.66 9.04
C VAL A 147 17.38 11.17 10.11
N ALA A 148 17.64 11.96 11.16
CA ALA A 148 18.49 11.57 12.27
C ALA A 148 17.92 10.36 13.04
N VAL A 149 16.61 10.35 13.32
CA VAL A 149 15.94 9.21 13.97
C VAL A 149 15.99 7.96 13.08
N LEU A 150 15.82 8.11 11.76
CA LEU A 150 15.95 6.99 10.82
C LEU A 150 17.36 6.39 10.86
N LEU A 151 18.38 7.26 10.84
CA LEU A 151 19.78 6.87 10.88
C LEU A 151 20.12 6.12 12.16
N ASP A 152 19.70 6.64 13.31
CA ASP A 152 19.86 5.97 14.60
C ASP A 152 19.23 4.57 14.56
N LYS A 153 18.01 4.46 14.04
CA LYS A 153 17.30 3.17 13.93
C LYS A 153 18.06 2.15 13.09
N TYR A 154 18.63 2.56 11.95
CA TYR A 154 19.49 1.72 11.12
C TYR A 154 20.73 1.22 11.86
N GLN A 155 21.29 2.03 12.76
CA GLN A 155 22.51 1.71 13.50
C GLN A 155 22.22 0.86 14.74
N THR A 156 21.24 1.23 15.54
CA THR A 156 20.97 0.66 16.88
C THR A 156 20.10 -0.59 16.83
N GLU A 157 19.14 -0.68 15.91
CA GLU A 157 18.22 -1.81 15.85
C GLU A 157 18.70 -2.88 14.85
N ALA A 158 19.02 -4.08 15.36
CA ALA A 158 19.49 -5.18 14.51
C ALA A 158 18.40 -5.73 13.57
N SER A 159 17.14 -5.69 13.98
CA SER A 159 15.99 -6.15 13.19
C SER A 159 15.50 -5.14 12.15
N PHE A 160 16.01 -3.90 12.18
CA PHE A 160 15.65 -2.86 11.24
C PHE A 160 16.75 -2.71 10.18
N ASN A 161 16.58 -3.42 9.07
CA ASN A 161 17.57 -3.48 7.99
C ASN A 161 16.95 -3.35 6.57
N PRO A 162 16.09 -2.36 6.30
CA PRO A 162 15.55 -2.16 4.96
C PRO A 162 16.66 -1.91 3.94
N GLN A 163 16.65 -2.69 2.86
CA GLN A 163 17.64 -2.64 1.77
C GLN A 163 17.19 -1.72 0.63
N ASN A 164 15.88 -1.49 0.50
CA ASN A 164 15.30 -0.66 -0.53
C ASN A 164 14.55 0.50 0.13
N VAL A 165 15.00 1.72 -0.11
CA VAL A 165 14.34 2.95 0.32
C VAL A 165 13.60 3.51 -0.89
N VAL A 166 12.28 3.35 -0.89
CA VAL A 166 11.38 3.76 -1.97
C VAL A 166 10.77 5.11 -1.61
N ILE A 167 10.93 6.08 -2.49
CA ILE A 167 10.58 7.47 -2.21
C ILE A 167 9.56 7.97 -3.24
N TYR A 168 8.50 8.60 -2.75
CA TYR A 168 7.51 9.26 -3.58
C TYR A 168 8.02 10.62 -4.03
N GLY A 169 8.57 10.69 -5.25
CA GLY A 169 9.33 11.83 -5.74
C GLY A 169 8.57 13.17 -5.69
N TYR A 170 7.24 13.13 -5.81
CA TYR A 170 6.41 14.34 -5.73
C TYR A 170 6.41 15.00 -4.33
N SER A 171 6.64 14.22 -3.27
CA SER A 171 6.61 14.70 -1.88
C SER A 171 7.90 15.36 -1.39
N PHE A 172 9.00 15.29 -2.15
CA PHE A 172 10.32 15.72 -1.67
C PHE A 172 10.98 16.69 -2.62
N GLY A 173 11.52 17.77 -2.08
CA GLY A 173 12.43 18.65 -2.82
C GLY A 173 13.78 17.98 -3.11
N TRP A 174 14.51 18.51 -4.11
CA TRP A 174 15.85 18.00 -4.46
C TRP A 174 16.82 18.02 -3.26
N ASN A 175 16.81 19.09 -2.45
CA ASN A 175 17.67 19.22 -1.28
C ASN A 175 17.36 18.16 -0.21
N GLU A 176 16.08 17.88 0.05
CA GLU A 176 15.65 16.87 1.04
C GLU A 176 16.07 15.46 0.59
N LEU A 177 15.87 15.14 -0.69
CA LEU A 177 16.32 13.86 -1.27
C LEU A 177 17.83 13.69 -1.19
N GLN A 178 18.59 14.76 -1.45
CA GLN A 178 20.04 14.72 -1.38
C GLN A 178 20.51 14.54 0.07
N SER A 179 19.97 15.32 1.01
CA SER A 179 20.25 15.21 2.45
C SER A 179 19.97 13.80 3.00
N LEU A 180 18.81 13.21 2.62
CA LEU A 180 18.45 11.84 2.99
C LEU A 180 19.45 10.82 2.44
N LYS A 181 19.80 10.92 1.15
CA LYS A 181 20.75 10.01 0.51
C LYS A 181 22.13 10.09 1.15
N ASP A 182 22.64 11.30 1.36
CA ASP A 182 23.95 11.51 1.96
C ASP A 182 23.99 10.96 3.39
N SER A 183 22.93 11.19 4.17
CA SER A 183 22.82 10.68 5.55
C SER A 183 22.81 9.16 5.59
N LEU A 184 22.01 8.51 4.74
CA LEU A 184 21.89 7.05 4.71
C LEU A 184 23.07 6.36 4.02
N GLN A 185 23.84 7.05 3.18
CA GLN A 185 25.11 6.53 2.67
C GLN A 185 26.14 6.30 3.78
N THR A 186 26.11 7.08 4.87
CA THR A 186 27.01 6.85 6.01
C THR A 186 26.77 5.51 6.71
N VAL A 187 25.53 4.99 6.67
CA VAL A 187 25.19 3.63 7.14
C VAL A 187 25.90 2.56 6.32
N GLN A 188 26.07 2.78 5.01
CA GLN A 188 26.73 1.83 4.11
C GLN A 188 28.23 1.68 4.45
N ALA A 189 28.85 2.76 4.92
CA ALA A 189 30.26 2.79 5.31
C ALA A 189 30.53 2.32 6.74
N GLY A 190 29.48 2.09 7.54
CA GLY A 190 29.57 1.63 8.94
C GLY A 190 29.64 0.10 9.10
N GLU A 191 29.66 -0.36 10.35
CA GLU A 191 29.91 -1.77 10.72
C GLU A 191 28.92 -2.79 10.11
N LYS A 192 27.70 -2.36 9.75
CA LYS A 192 26.66 -3.24 9.19
C LYS A 192 26.82 -3.51 7.68
N ASN A 193 27.66 -2.75 6.95
CA ASN A 193 27.91 -2.89 5.51
C ASN A 193 26.62 -3.11 4.68
N LEU A 194 25.56 -2.38 5.04
CA LEU A 194 24.23 -2.49 4.44
C LEU A 194 24.23 -1.72 3.13
N ARG A 195 24.04 -2.40 2.00
CA ARG A 195 23.84 -1.74 0.70
C ARG A 195 22.39 -1.28 0.60
N ILE A 196 22.18 0.03 0.71
CA ILE A 196 20.86 0.66 0.58
C ILE A 196 20.66 1.11 -0.86
N ASN A 197 19.61 0.62 -1.49
CA ASN A 197 19.17 1.03 -2.82
C ASN A 197 18.11 2.13 -2.67
N PHE A 198 18.27 3.22 -3.40
CA PHE A 198 17.27 4.29 -3.46
C PHE A 198 16.48 4.18 -4.75
N GLU A 199 15.16 4.07 -4.64
CA GLU A 199 14.26 4.11 -5.79
C GLU A 199 13.31 5.29 -5.64
N ILE A 200 13.36 6.23 -6.59
CA ILE A 200 12.42 7.34 -6.65
C ILE A 200 11.31 6.95 -7.63
N ARG A 201 10.07 7.01 -7.18
CA ARG A 201 8.87 6.69 -7.95
C ARG A 201 7.96 7.90 -8.06
N TYR A 202 7.31 8.02 -9.20
CA TYR A 202 6.32 9.04 -9.53
C TYR A 202 5.01 8.33 -9.87
#